data_AF-A0A286TY71-F1
#
_entry.id   AF-A0A286TY71-F1
#
_cell.length_a   1.000
_cell.length_b   1.000
_cell.length_c   1.000
_cell.angle_alpha   90.00
_cell.angle_beta   90.00
_cell.angle_gamma   90.00
#
_symmetry.space_group_name_H-M   'P 1'
#
loop_
_entity.id
_entity.type
_entity.pdbx_description
1 polymer ?
#
loop_
_entity_poly.entity_id
_entity_poly.type
_entity_poly.pdbx_seq_one_letter_code
_entity_poly.pdbx_strand_id
1 'polypeptide(L)'
;MIEFDFVEMNKHQLLKDNSYVEDDRDFFISKKEKRVFSFGRINKESIAWLEEELKQPNTTGEWQFYCNVDPSEGLRADIISPYL
;
A
#
# COMPACT_ATOMS: atom_id res chain seq x y z
N MET A 1 5.38 -19.37 16.18
CA MET A 1 5.13 -17.91 16.03
C MET A 1 6.19 -17.21 15.17
N ILE A 2 7.06 -17.93 14.43
CA ILE A 2 8.18 -17.33 13.68
C ILE A 2 7.83 -17.13 12.19
N GLU A 3 6.93 -17.94 11.62
CA GLU A 3 6.60 -17.88 10.19
C GLU A 3 5.73 -16.68 9.82
N PHE A 4 4.86 -16.22 10.72
CA PHE A 4 3.95 -15.10 10.46
C PHE A 4 4.72 -13.78 10.31
N ASP A 5 5.62 -13.49 11.25
CA ASP A 5 6.46 -12.30 11.24
C ASP A 5 7.38 -12.24 10.02
N PHE A 6 7.87 -13.39 9.54
CA PHE A 6 8.73 -13.45 8.35
C PHE A 6 7.96 -13.11 7.07
N VAL A 7 6.70 -13.55 6.96
CA VAL A 7 5.85 -13.23 5.81
C VAL A 7 5.43 -11.76 5.81
N GLU A 8 5.07 -11.20 6.96
CA GLU A 8 4.74 -9.77 7.07
C GLU A 8 5.95 -8.88 6.75
N MET A 9 7.13 -9.21 7.29
CA MET A 9 8.37 -8.49 6.99
C MET A 9 8.70 -8.52 5.49
N ASN A 10 8.49 -9.66 4.81
CA ASN A 10 8.71 -9.77 3.37
C ASN A 10 7.75 -8.89 2.55
N LYS A 11 6.49 -8.74 2.97
CA LYS A 11 5.52 -7.85 2.27
C LYS A 11 5.90 -6.38 2.39
N HIS A 12 6.28 -5.94 3.59
CA HIS A 12 6.70 -4.56 3.82
C HIS A 12 7.99 -4.25 3.07
N GLN A 13 8.95 -5.18 3.06
CA GLN A 13 10.18 -5.05 2.29
C GLN A 13 9.90 -4.96 0.78
N LEU A 14 9.00 -5.81 0.26
CA LEU A 14 8.61 -5.79 -1.15
C LEU A 14 8.06 -4.41 -1.57
N LEU A 15 7.24 -3.77 -0.73
CA LEU A 15 6.73 -2.42 -0.99
C LEU A 15 7.85 -1.37 -1.00
N LYS A 16 8.78 -1.43 -0.03
CA LYS A 16 9.95 -0.53 0.04
C LYS A 16 10.85 -0.68 -1.18
N ASP A 17 11.10 -1.90 -1.64
CA ASP A 17 11.89 -2.20 -2.84
C ASP A 17 11.22 -1.65 -4.12
N ASN A 18 9.90 -1.50 -4.11
CA ASN A 18 9.10 -0.90 -5.18
C ASN A 18 8.81 0.59 -4.98
N SER A 19 9.63 1.29 -4.20
CA SER A 19 9.57 2.75 -3.99
C SER A 19 8.29 3.24 -3.28
N TYR A 20 7.65 2.39 -2.46
CA TYR A 20 6.62 2.84 -1.53
C TYR A 20 7.26 3.31 -0.23
N VAL A 21 6.73 4.41 0.30
CA VAL A 21 7.13 4.98 1.59
C VAL A 21 6.10 4.58 2.64
N GLU A 22 6.59 4.15 3.79
CA GLU A 22 5.77 3.86 4.96
C GLU A 22 5.33 5.19 5.61
N ASP A 23 4.03 5.33 5.87
CA ASP A 23 3.39 6.49 6.50
C ASP A 23 2.91 6.10 7.90
N ASP A 24 3.06 7.03 8.86
CA ASP A 24 2.76 6.82 10.29
C ASP A 24 1.28 6.46 10.57
N ARG A 25 0.39 6.62 9.58
CA ARG A 25 -1.04 6.26 9.67
C ARG A 25 -1.32 4.83 9.20
N ASP A 26 -0.33 3.94 9.24
CA ASP A 26 -0.40 2.54 8.80
C ASP A 26 -0.67 2.36 7.29
N PHE A 27 -0.01 3.17 6.45
CA PHE A 27 -0.08 3.06 4.99
C PHE A 27 1.29 2.92 4.34
N PHE A 28 1.31 2.28 3.17
CA PHE A 28 2.39 2.39 2.19
C PHE A 28 1.92 3.22 1.01
N ILE A 29 2.68 4.25 0.66
CA ILE A 29 2.29 5.26 -0.34
C ILE A 29 3.37 5.38 -1.41
N SER A 30 2.98 5.33 -2.68
CA SER A 30 3.83 5.67 -3.82
C SER A 30 3.25 6.84 -4.57
N LYS A 31 3.94 8.00 -4.53
CA LYS A 31 3.60 9.17 -5.37
C LYS A 31 3.77 8.87 -6.86
N LYS A 32 4.79 8.08 -7.20
CA LYS A 32 5.11 7.71 -8.59
C LYS A 32 3.98 6.89 -9.20
N GLU A 33 3.52 5.87 -8.49
CA GLU A 33 2.46 4.98 -8.94
C GLU A 33 1.05 5.55 -8.62
N LYS A 34 0.96 6.61 -7.80
CA LYS A 34 -0.28 7.15 -7.21
C LYS A 34 -1.13 6.06 -6.55
N ARG A 35 -0.50 5.27 -5.69
CA ARG A 35 -1.14 4.13 -5.00
C ARG A 35 -0.90 4.18 -3.51
N VAL A 36 -1.92 3.79 -2.75
CA VAL A 36 -1.91 3.69 -1.29
C VAL A 36 -2.34 2.28 -0.90
N PHE A 37 -1.57 1.61 -0.05
CA PHE A 37 -1.93 0.32 0.55
C PHE A 37 -1.99 0.47 2.07
N SER A 38 -3.12 0.12 2.69
CA SER A 38 -3.20 0.03 4.15
C SER A 38 -2.49 -1.22 4.67
N PHE A 39 -1.90 -1.17 5.86
CA PHE A 39 -1.33 -2.36 6.51
C PHE A 39 -2.38 -3.43 6.70
N GLY A 40 -3.61 -3.05 7.07
CA GLY A 40 -4.71 -4.00 7.20
C GLY A 40 -4.98 -4.79 5.91
N ARG A 41 -4.89 -4.14 4.75
CA ARG A 41 -5.03 -4.79 3.44
C ARG A 41 -3.87 -5.73 3.16
N ILE A 42 -2.64 -5.26 3.37
CA ILE A 42 -1.41 -6.03 3.15
C ILE A 42 -1.38 -7.29 4.02
N ASN A 43 -1.77 -7.19 5.29
CA ASN A 43 -1.73 -8.29 6.24
C ASN A 43 -2.76 -9.37 5.92
N LYS A 44 -3.93 -8.98 5.39
CA LYS A 44 -5.00 -9.91 5.00
C LYS A 44 -4.69 -10.67 3.71
N GLU A 45 -4.00 -10.05 2.77
CA GLU A 45 -3.73 -10.63 1.45
C GLU A 45 -2.47 -11.50 1.43
N SER A 46 -2.30 -12.32 0.39
CA SER A 46 -1.08 -13.10 0.21
C SER A 46 0.07 -12.24 -0.33
N ILE A 47 1.32 -12.70 -0.17
CA ILE A 47 2.46 -12.04 -0.81
C ILE A 47 2.35 -12.08 -2.34
N ALA A 48 1.83 -13.18 -2.90
CA ALA A 48 1.61 -13.33 -4.34
C ALA A 48 0.62 -12.29 -4.88
N TRP A 49 -0.47 -12.00 -4.15
CA TRP A 49 -1.40 -10.93 -4.51
C TRP A 49 -0.68 -9.58 -4.56
N LEU A 50 0.15 -9.27 -3.56
CA LEU A 50 0.89 -8.02 -3.53
C LEU A 50 1.89 -7.90 -4.70
N GLU A 51 2.58 -8.99 -5.05
CA GLU A 51 3.47 -9.05 -6.21
C GLU A 51 2.71 -8.82 -7.54
N GLU A 52 1.53 -9.41 -7.69
CA GLU A 52 0.68 -9.22 -8.86
C GLU A 52 0.16 -7.79 -8.96
N GLU A 53 -0.24 -7.20 -7.83
CA GLU A 53 -0.64 -5.80 -7.77
C GLU A 53 0.50 -4.87 -8.16
N LEU A 54 1.71 -5.07 -7.63
CA LEU A 54 2.86 -4.22 -7.94
C LEU A 54 3.29 -4.28 -9.42
N LYS A 55 2.99 -5.38 -10.12
CA LYS A 55 3.23 -5.52 -11.56
C LYS A 55 2.19 -4.79 -12.43
N GLN A 56 1.07 -4.37 -11.84
CA GLN A 56 -0.01 -3.66 -12.54
C GLN A 56 0.16 -2.15 -12.32
N PRO A 57 0.73 -1.42 -13.29
CA PRO A 57 0.90 0.02 -13.16
C PRO A 57 -0.47 0.71 -13.16
N ASN A 58 -0.57 1.82 -12.43
CA ASN A 58 -1.75 2.64 -12.45
C ASN A 58 -1.86 3.40 -13.79
N THR A 59 -2.87 3.06 -14.59
CA THR A 59 -3.10 3.66 -15.93
C THR A 59 -4.10 4.81 -15.92
N THR A 60 -4.77 5.06 -14.80
CA THR A 60 -5.85 6.05 -14.70
C THR A 60 -5.36 7.46 -14.44
N GLY A 61 -4.16 7.58 -13.86
CA GLY A 61 -3.62 8.87 -13.40
C GLY A 61 -4.25 9.37 -12.10
N GLU A 62 -5.27 8.70 -11.57
CA GLU A 62 -5.94 9.00 -10.30
C GLU A 62 -5.31 8.21 -9.15
N TRP A 63 -5.46 8.69 -7.90
CA TRP A 63 -4.98 7.95 -6.74
C TRP A 63 -5.83 6.71 -6.47
N GLN A 64 -5.18 5.55 -6.35
CA GLN A 64 -5.83 4.27 -6.04
C GLN A 64 -5.57 3.87 -4.58
N PHE A 65 -6.63 3.51 -3.87
CA PHE A 65 -6.58 3.17 -2.45
C PHE A 65 -6.94 1.69 -2.25
N TYR A 66 -5.97 0.93 -1.75
CA TYR A 66 -6.09 -0.49 -1.43
C TYR A 66 -6.20 -0.64 0.10
N CYS A 67 -7.42 -0.47 0.59
CA CYS A 67 -7.74 -0.51 2.01
C CYS A 67 -8.73 -1.63 2.33
N ASN A 68 -8.71 -2.15 3.55
CA ASN A 68 -9.73 -3.13 3.98
C ASN A 68 -11.13 -2.55 4.01
N VAL A 69 -11.23 -1.30 4.44
CA VAL A 69 -12.43 -0.48 4.39
C VAL A 69 -12.08 0.72 3.53
N ASP A 70 -12.95 1.04 2.60
CA ASP A 70 -12.72 2.15 1.70
C ASP A 70 -12.65 3.48 2.49
N PRO A 71 -11.54 4.23 2.42
CA PRO A 71 -11.41 5.47 3.16
C PRO A 71 -12.38 6.53 2.63
N SER A 72 -12.96 7.31 3.55
CA SER A 72 -13.79 8.47 3.20
C SER A 72 -13.02 9.46 2.33
N GLU A 73 -13.73 10.29 1.54
CA GLU A 73 -13.10 11.30 0.68
C GLU A 73 -12.18 12.25 1.45
N GLY A 74 -12.60 12.69 2.64
CA GLY A 74 -11.77 13.55 3.51
C GLY A 74 -10.48 12.86 3.94
N LEU A 75 -10.55 11.58 4.32
CA LEU A 75 -9.38 10.81 4.69
C LEU A 75 -8.47 10.55 3.49
N ARG A 76 -9.03 10.26 2.32
CA ARG A 76 -8.25 10.11 1.07
C ARG A 76 -7.45 11.36 0.77
N ALA A 77 -8.08 12.54 0.87
CA ALA A 77 -7.43 13.82 0.65
C ALA A 77 -6.32 14.08 1.68
N ASP A 78 -6.59 13.81 2.96
CA ASP A 78 -5.60 13.94 4.05
C ASP A 78 -4.39 13.02 3.85
N ILE A 79 -4.61 11.78 3.39
CA ILE A 79 -3.53 10.81 3.12
C ILE A 79 -2.61 11.32 2.01
N ILE A 80 -3.17 11.80 0.90
CA ILE A 80 -2.38 12.17 -0.28
C ILE A 80 -1.86 13.61 -0.24
N SER A 81 -2.41 14.48 0.61
CA SER A 81 -2.05 15.90 0.68
C SER A 81 -0.54 16.16 0.81
N PRO A 82 0.25 15.40 1.60
CA PRO A 82 1.71 15.57 1.67
C PRO A 82 2.45 15.18 0.37
N TYR A 83 1.78 14.48 -0.54
CA TYR A 83 2.34 13.87 -1.74
C TYR A 83 1.84 14.51 -3.04
N LEU A 84 0.99 15.53 -2.99
CA LEU A 84 0.62 16.36 -4.14
C LEU A 84 1.77 17.32 -4.46
#